data_AF-A0A8S3JLI8-F1
#
_entry.id   AF-A0A8S3JLI8-F1
#
_cell.length_a   1.000
_cell.length_b   1.000
_cell.length_c   1.000
_cell.angle_alpha   90.00
_cell.angle_beta   90.00
_cell.angle_gamma   90.00
#
_symmetry.space_group_name_H-M   'P 1'
#
loop_
_entity.id
_entity.type
_entity.pdbx_description
1 polymer ?
#
loop_
_entity_poly.entity_id
_entity_poly.type
_entity_poly.pdbx_seq_one_letter_code
_entity_poly.pdbx_strand_id
1 'polypeptide(L)'
;MSKCISRYRINDQIIDCLYGDDEFFNLPRDAQVVSQFGKFFTCSQRNACIPYRLVKDGICHCGEEFQTLCEDENPELIDAKKNISFQVVCDSFVDLLPIIIGGRNETDETECEQWSCNNSYTHCDGHWNCLSGFDEIDCNPT
;
A
#
# COMPACT_ATOMS: atom_id res chain seq x y z
N MET A 1 21.40 17.69 1.28
CA MET A 1 21.09 16.90 2.48
C MET A 1 19.95 15.97 2.11
N SER A 2 20.12 14.67 2.30
CA SER A 2 19.05 13.68 2.16
C SER A 2 18.45 13.42 3.55
N LYS A 3 17.13 13.59 3.69
CA LYS A 3 16.36 13.14 4.87
C LYS A 3 15.74 11.81 4.49
N CYS A 4 16.01 10.76 5.27
CA CYS A 4 15.31 9.49 5.10
C CYS A 4 14.05 9.53 5.97
N ILE A 5 12.94 9.10 5.40
CA ILE A 5 11.65 8.96 6.08
C ILE A 5 11.23 7.50 6.05
N SER A 6 10.38 7.12 7.00
CA SER A 6 9.77 5.79 6.95
C SER A 6 8.90 5.68 5.71
N ARG A 7 8.84 4.50 5.10
CA ARG A 7 8.04 4.24 3.89
C ARG A 7 6.54 4.49 4.11
N TYR A 8 6.06 4.37 5.36
CA TYR A 8 4.68 4.70 5.76
C TYR A 8 4.36 6.19 5.80
N ARG A 9 5.38 7.06 5.72
CA ARG A 9 5.26 8.52 5.69
C ARG A 9 5.12 9.07 4.28
N ILE A 10 4.87 8.20 3.31
CA ILE A 10 4.68 8.56 1.92
C ILE A 10 3.17 8.72 1.70
N ASN A 11 2.76 9.91 1.25
CA ASN A 11 1.36 10.27 1.02
C ASN A 11 0.49 10.09 2.28
N ASP A 12 1.07 10.41 3.44
CA ASP A 12 0.46 10.20 4.75
C ASP A 12 -0.35 11.44 5.23
N GLN A 13 -0.41 12.47 4.38
CA GLN A 13 -0.90 13.83 4.54
C GLN A 13 -0.06 14.73 5.44
N ILE A 14 1.15 14.30 5.81
CA ILE A 14 2.08 15.05 6.65
C ILE A 14 3.33 15.36 5.83
N ILE A 15 3.64 16.65 5.73
CA ILE A 15 4.86 17.10 5.05
C ILE A 15 6.08 16.73 5.91
N ASP A 16 6.73 15.61 5.59
CA ASP A 16 7.99 15.19 6.18
C ASP A 16 9.19 15.69 5.37
N CYS A 17 9.09 15.87 4.06
CA CYS A 17 10.17 16.42 3.24
C CYS A 17 10.12 17.95 3.14
N LEU A 18 11.29 18.59 2.97
CA LEU A 18 11.46 20.05 2.95
C LEU A 18 10.55 20.77 1.93
N TYR A 19 10.15 20.09 0.87
CA TYR A 19 9.31 20.62 -0.21
C TYR A 19 7.94 19.94 -0.32
N GLY A 20 7.62 18.98 0.56
CA GLY A 20 6.37 18.21 0.50
C GLY A 20 6.31 17.18 -0.63
N ASP A 21 7.42 16.88 -1.29
CA ASP A 21 7.48 15.94 -2.42
C ASP A 21 7.07 14.50 -2.02
N ASP A 22 7.07 14.20 -0.72
CA ASP A 22 6.56 12.97 -0.11
C ASP A 22 5.03 12.87 -0.12
N GLU A 23 4.32 13.99 -0.31
CA GLU A 23 2.87 14.11 -0.20
C GLU A 23 2.17 14.46 -1.53
N PHE A 24 2.93 14.81 -2.58
CA PHE A 24 2.38 15.24 -3.86
C PHE A 24 2.72 14.25 -4.99
N PHE A 25 1.81 13.29 -5.23
CA PHE A 25 1.90 12.35 -6.36
C PHE A 25 1.06 12.82 -7.55
N ASN A 26 1.71 13.15 -8.67
CA ASN A 26 1.06 13.46 -9.93
C ASN A 26 0.98 12.19 -10.81
N LEU A 27 -0.15 11.47 -10.72
CA LEU A 27 -0.42 10.38 -11.65
C LEU A 27 -0.70 10.91 -13.06
N PRO A 28 -0.17 10.28 -14.13
CA PRO A 28 0.54 8.98 -14.16
C PRO A 28 2.06 9.09 -14.02
N ARG A 29 2.63 10.29 -13.86
CA ARG A 29 4.08 10.54 -13.88
C ARG A 29 4.80 9.79 -12.77
N ASP A 30 4.14 9.63 -11.63
CA ASP A 30 4.72 9.00 -10.44
C ASP A 30 4.20 7.57 -10.21
N ALA A 31 3.52 6.95 -11.19
CA ALA A 31 2.93 5.62 -11.06
C ALA A 31 3.97 4.53 -10.70
N GLN A 32 5.20 4.67 -11.18
CA GLN A 32 6.30 3.76 -10.87
C GLN A 32 6.73 3.87 -9.40
N VAL A 33 6.68 5.08 -8.83
CA VAL A 33 7.00 5.36 -7.42
C VAL A 33 5.89 4.80 -6.53
N VAL A 34 4.63 5.06 -6.89
CA VAL A 34 3.44 4.51 -6.23
C VAL A 34 3.49 2.97 -6.22
N SER A 35 3.86 2.31 -7.33
CA SER A 35 3.95 0.84 -7.38
C SER A 35 5.05 0.22 -6.51
N GLN A 36 6.06 0.98 -6.09
CA GLN A 36 7.12 0.51 -5.20
C GLN A 36 6.77 0.67 -3.72
N PHE A 37 5.70 1.42 -3.42
CA PHE A 37 5.32 1.81 -2.07
C PHE A 37 3.97 1.22 -1.63
N GLY A 38 3.62 0.05 -2.16
CA GLY A 38 2.39 -0.69 -1.83
C GLY A 38 1.23 -0.36 -2.76
N LYS A 39 0.07 -0.96 -2.51
CA LYS A 39 -1.16 -0.58 -3.20
C LYS A 39 -1.71 0.71 -2.63
N PHE A 40 -2.10 1.58 -3.54
CA PHE A 40 -2.85 2.78 -3.24
C PHE A 40 -4.27 2.64 -3.77
N PHE A 41 -5.23 3.15 -3.02
CA PHE A 41 -6.58 3.30 -3.48
C PHE A 41 -6.65 4.52 -4.41
N THR A 42 -7.07 4.28 -5.65
CA THR A 42 -7.21 5.33 -6.67
C THR A 42 -8.57 6.03 -6.53
N CYS A 43 -8.56 7.34 -6.36
CA CYS A 43 -9.77 8.17 -6.38
C CYS A 43 -10.15 8.45 -7.84
N SER A 44 -11.28 7.91 -8.28
CA SER A 44 -11.69 7.92 -9.69
C SER A 44 -12.01 9.33 -10.19
N GLN A 45 -12.56 10.19 -9.32
CA GLN A 45 -12.93 11.57 -9.67
C GLN A 45 -11.77 12.58 -9.62
N ARG A 46 -10.70 12.32 -8.85
CA ARG A 46 -9.69 13.34 -8.53
C ARG A 46 -8.29 13.08 -9.09
N ASN A 47 -8.10 12.00 -9.86
CA ASN A 47 -6.76 11.57 -10.32
C ASN A 47 -5.74 11.59 -9.18
N ALA A 48 -6.20 11.21 -7.99
CA ALA A 48 -5.46 11.18 -6.75
C ALA A 48 -5.42 9.74 -6.24
N CYS A 49 -4.46 9.47 -5.36
CA CYS A 49 -4.32 8.17 -4.70
C CYS A 49 -4.16 8.39 -3.22
N ILE A 50 -4.68 7.46 -2.44
CA ILE A 50 -4.55 7.45 -0.98
C ILE A 50 -4.06 6.08 -0.53
N PRO A 51 -3.29 6.01 0.57
CA PRO A 51 -2.96 4.73 1.20
C PRO A 51 -4.23 3.96 1.62
N TYR A 52 -4.22 2.62 1.53
CA TYR A 52 -5.37 1.80 1.94
C TYR A 52 -5.75 1.93 3.43
N ARG A 53 -4.80 2.35 4.29
CA ARG A 53 -5.08 2.64 5.71
C ARG A 53 -6.06 3.79 5.94
N LEU A 54 -6.28 4.63 4.92
CA LEU A 54 -7.21 5.77 4.96
C LEU A 54 -8.58 5.41 4.34
N VAL A 55 -8.77 4.16 3.91
CA VAL A 55 -10.01 3.67 3.32
C VAL A 55 -10.88 3.07 4.43
N LYS A 56 -12.18 3.41 4.46
CA LYS A 56 -13.11 3.06 5.54
C LYS A 56 -12.67 3.52 6.93
N ASP A 57 -11.98 4.65 7.02
CA ASP A 57 -11.58 5.24 8.30
C ASP A 57 -12.61 6.24 8.85
N GLY A 58 -13.69 6.46 8.11
CA GLY A 58 -14.79 7.34 8.47
C GLY A 58 -14.57 8.80 8.03
N ILE A 59 -13.48 9.11 7.33
CA ILE A 59 -13.16 10.44 6.82
C ILE A 59 -13.05 10.36 5.30
N CYS A 60 -13.58 11.36 4.60
CA CYS A 60 -13.52 11.37 3.15
C CYS A 60 -12.20 11.93 2.62
N HIS A 61 -11.33 11.07 2.11
CA HIS A 61 -10.04 11.45 1.54
C HIS A 61 -10.09 11.64 0.03
N CYS A 62 -10.99 10.97 -0.68
CA CYS A 62 -11.11 11.11 -2.13
C CYS A 62 -11.88 12.36 -2.60
N GLY A 63 -12.59 13.11 -1.73
CA GLY A 63 -13.43 14.22 -2.17
C GLY A 63 -14.47 14.70 -1.15
N GLU A 64 -15.42 15.53 -1.59
CA GLU A 64 -16.38 16.18 -0.68
C GLU A 64 -17.39 15.23 -0.01
N GLU A 65 -17.74 15.57 1.23
CA GLU A 65 -18.51 14.85 2.26
C GLU A 65 -19.94 14.42 1.90
N PHE A 66 -20.43 14.68 0.68
CA PHE A 66 -21.73 14.15 0.28
C PHE A 66 -21.60 12.62 0.17
N GLN A 67 -22.30 11.88 1.03
CA GLN A 67 -22.15 10.44 1.25
C GLN A 67 -22.17 9.55 -0.02
N THR A 68 -22.72 10.03 -1.14
CA THR A 68 -22.71 9.31 -2.42
C THR A 68 -21.45 9.53 -3.27
N LEU A 69 -20.57 10.44 -2.87
CA LEU A 69 -19.33 10.84 -3.56
C LEU A 69 -18.07 10.41 -2.81
N CYS A 70 -18.20 9.87 -1.59
CA CYS A 70 -17.06 9.43 -0.81
C CYS A 70 -16.61 8.02 -1.22
N GLU A 71 -15.80 7.97 -2.28
CA GLU A 71 -15.36 6.70 -2.89
C GLU A 71 -14.62 5.78 -1.92
N ASP A 72 -13.76 6.34 -1.07
CA ASP A 72 -12.93 5.62 -0.10
C ASP A 72 -13.69 5.16 1.15
N GLU A 73 -14.93 5.62 1.32
CA GLU A 73 -15.84 5.18 2.38
C GLU A 73 -17.00 4.32 1.85
N ASN A 74 -17.14 4.19 0.52
CA ASN A 74 -18.21 3.41 -0.10
C ASN A 74 -17.84 1.92 -0.20
N PRO A 75 -18.50 1.02 0.56
CA PRO A 75 -18.15 -0.41 0.58
C PRO A 75 -18.21 -1.09 -0.79
N GLU A 76 -19.19 -0.74 -1.64
CA GLU A 76 -19.37 -1.39 -2.95
C GLU A 76 -18.21 -1.08 -3.90
N LEU A 77 -17.72 0.16 -3.89
CA LEU A 77 -16.58 0.58 -4.72
C LEU A 77 -15.27 -0.03 -4.23
N ILE A 78 -15.13 -0.15 -2.91
CA ILE A 78 -13.92 -0.69 -2.30
C ILE A 78 -13.82 -2.20 -2.54
N ASP A 79 -14.92 -2.93 -2.38
CA ASP A 79 -14.95 -4.38 -2.64
C ASP A 79 -14.64 -4.69 -4.12
N ALA A 80 -15.12 -3.85 -5.05
CA ALA A 80 -14.78 -3.97 -6.47
C ALA A 80 -13.28 -3.73 -6.78
N LYS A 81 -12.57 -2.98 -5.92
CA LYS A 81 -11.14 -2.70 -6.04
C LYS A 81 -10.26 -3.63 -5.19
N LYS A 82 -10.86 -4.56 -4.43
CA LYS A 82 -10.16 -5.46 -3.51
C LYS A 82 -9.53 -6.64 -4.27
N ASN A 83 -8.35 -6.42 -4.84
CA ASN A 83 -7.50 -7.49 -5.37
C ASN A 83 -6.12 -7.33 -4.76
N ILE A 84 -5.59 -8.35 -4.09
CA ILE A 84 -4.19 -8.45 -3.66
C ILE A 84 -3.48 -9.55 -4.45
N SER A 85 -2.15 -9.45 -4.59
CA SER A 85 -1.33 -10.54 -5.13
C SER A 85 -0.49 -11.17 -4.03
N PHE A 86 -0.19 -12.46 -4.13
CA PHE A 86 0.64 -13.15 -3.13
C PHE A 86 2.09 -12.61 -3.04
N GLN A 87 2.57 -11.91 -4.07
CA GLN A 87 3.91 -11.30 -4.06
C GLN A 87 4.03 -10.12 -3.09
N VAL A 88 2.91 -9.49 -2.72
CA VAL A 88 2.87 -8.27 -1.87
C VAL A 88 2.25 -8.54 -0.50
N VAL A 89 2.12 -9.82 -0.11
CA VAL A 89 1.68 -10.18 1.25
C VAL A 89 2.89 -10.16 2.18
N CYS A 90 2.75 -9.54 3.35
CA CYS A 90 3.83 -9.35 4.32
C CYS A 90 5.01 -8.56 3.75
N ASP A 91 4.73 -7.58 2.88
CA ASP A 91 5.72 -6.71 2.25
C ASP A 91 5.92 -5.39 3.02
N SER A 92 5.37 -5.33 4.23
CA SER A 92 5.26 -4.15 5.09
C SER A 92 4.19 -3.15 4.65
N PHE A 93 3.28 -3.45 3.73
CA PHE A 93 2.14 -2.57 3.39
C PHE A 93 0.80 -3.24 3.63
N VAL A 94 -0.10 -2.49 4.26
CA VAL A 94 -1.49 -2.92 4.41
C VAL A 94 -2.22 -2.58 3.12
N ASP A 95 -2.28 -3.55 2.20
CA ASP A 95 -2.99 -3.42 0.92
C ASP A 95 -4.45 -3.86 1.03
N LEU A 96 -4.81 -4.61 2.08
CA LEU A 96 -6.18 -5.02 2.35
C LEU A 96 -6.78 -4.29 3.54
N LEU A 97 -8.07 -3.98 3.40
CA LEU A 97 -8.86 -3.57 4.56
C LEU A 97 -8.84 -4.63 5.65
N PRO A 98 -8.62 -4.23 6.91
CA PRO A 98 -8.61 -5.16 8.03
C PRO A 98 -9.92 -5.93 8.17
N ILE A 99 -9.82 -7.20 8.55
CA ILE A 99 -10.96 -8.07 8.84
C ILE A 99 -10.88 -8.59 10.27
N ILE A 100 -12.04 -8.82 10.91
CA ILE A 100 -12.07 -9.33 12.28
C ILE A 100 -12.12 -10.86 12.28
N ILE A 101 -11.06 -11.51 12.77
CA ILE A 101 -11.00 -12.95 12.99
C ILE A 101 -10.69 -13.19 14.47
N GLY A 102 -11.55 -13.94 15.17
CA GLY A 102 -11.34 -14.24 16.59
C GLY A 102 -11.26 -12.99 17.49
N GLY A 103 -11.84 -11.85 17.08
CA GLY A 103 -11.79 -10.59 17.81
C GLY A 103 -10.51 -9.77 17.61
N ARG A 104 -9.61 -10.20 16.73
CA ARG A 104 -8.40 -9.46 16.32
C ARG A 104 -8.60 -8.84 14.95
N ASN A 105 -7.90 -7.73 14.70
CA ASN A 105 -7.92 -7.03 13.43
C ASN A 105 -6.78 -7.57 12.55
N GLU A 106 -7.12 -8.45 11.61
CA GLU A 106 -6.17 -9.12 10.74
C GLU A 106 -6.04 -8.39 9.40
N THR A 107 -4.82 -8.31 8.89
CA THR A 107 -4.51 -7.74 7.57
C THR A 107 -3.62 -8.70 6.79
N ASP A 108 -3.25 -8.33 5.58
CA ASP A 108 -2.18 -8.96 4.79
C ASP A 108 -0.78 -8.82 5.41
N GLU A 109 -0.66 -8.12 6.54
CA GLU A 109 0.58 -7.86 7.29
C GLU A 109 0.55 -8.47 8.70
N THR A 110 -0.42 -9.34 9.01
CA THR A 110 -0.47 -10.07 10.28
C THR A 110 0.03 -11.50 10.13
N GLU A 111 0.58 -12.05 11.20
CA GLU A 111 1.15 -13.41 11.24
C GLU A 111 2.25 -13.68 10.19
N CYS A 112 3.01 -12.64 9.81
CA CYS A 112 4.09 -12.74 8.82
C CYS A 112 5.21 -13.70 9.22
N GLU A 113 5.30 -14.14 10.48
CA GLU A 113 6.20 -15.24 10.85
C GLU A 113 5.85 -16.57 10.16
N GLN A 114 4.60 -16.72 9.71
CA GLN A 114 4.13 -17.86 8.91
C GLN A 114 4.36 -17.67 7.40
N TRP A 115 4.69 -16.45 6.96
CA TRP A 115 4.89 -16.09 5.56
C TRP A 115 6.34 -15.62 5.34
N SER A 116 7.25 -16.58 5.14
CA SER A 116 8.67 -16.28 4.90
C SER A 116 8.83 -15.26 3.77
N CYS A 117 9.59 -14.18 4.01
CA CYS A 117 9.80 -13.13 3.01
C CYS A 117 10.46 -13.65 1.73
N ASN A 118 11.21 -14.75 1.80
CA ASN A 118 11.65 -15.52 0.63
C ASN A 118 10.84 -16.83 0.57
N ASN A 119 9.98 -16.93 -0.43
CA ASN A 119 9.11 -18.07 -0.69
C ASN A 119 8.85 -18.22 -2.20
N SER A 120 8.02 -19.19 -2.61
CA SER A 120 7.75 -19.48 -4.04
C SER A 120 7.09 -18.33 -4.81
N TYR A 121 6.50 -17.36 -4.13
CA TYR A 121 5.87 -16.18 -4.73
C TYR A 121 6.80 -14.97 -4.77
N THR A 122 7.75 -14.88 -3.85
CA THR A 122 8.61 -13.70 -3.64
C THR A 122 10.06 -13.92 -4.04
N HIS A 123 10.49 -15.16 -4.28
CA HIS A 123 11.88 -15.44 -4.67
C HIS A 123 12.13 -14.99 -6.11
N CYS A 124 13.08 -14.08 -6.28
CA CYS A 124 13.57 -13.64 -7.58
C CYS A 124 12.45 -13.10 -8.49
N ASP A 125 11.51 -12.39 -7.88
CA ASP A 125 10.37 -11.78 -8.55
C ASP A 125 10.65 -10.31 -8.92
N GLY A 126 11.81 -9.79 -8.53
CA GLY A 126 12.24 -8.41 -8.75
C GLY A 126 11.82 -7.43 -7.65
N HIS A 127 11.21 -7.91 -6.56
CA HIS A 127 10.75 -7.11 -5.43
C HIS A 127 11.49 -7.47 -4.14
N TRP A 128 11.81 -6.46 -3.33
CA TRP A 128 12.46 -6.68 -2.03
C TRP A 128 11.40 -6.82 -0.95
N ASN A 129 11.04 -8.07 -0.68
CA ASN A 129 10.15 -8.45 0.42
C ASN A 129 10.97 -8.72 1.69
N CYS A 130 12.21 -9.20 1.55
CA CYS A 130 13.12 -9.33 2.69
C CYS A 130 13.88 -8.05 2.98
N LEU A 131 14.02 -7.68 4.27
CA LEU A 131 14.79 -6.49 4.69
C LEU A 131 16.25 -6.51 4.20
N SER A 132 16.84 -7.70 4.04
CA SER A 132 18.19 -7.89 3.52
C SER A 132 18.27 -8.11 2.02
N GLY A 133 17.12 -8.15 1.32
CA GLY A 133 17.03 -8.42 -0.13
C GLY A 133 17.50 -9.81 -0.56
N PHE A 134 17.49 -10.80 0.35
CA PHE A 134 18.01 -12.15 0.03
C PHE A 134 17.00 -13.01 -0.75
N ASP A 135 15.76 -12.58 -0.85
CA ASP A 135 14.79 -13.10 -1.80
C ASP A 135 15.22 -12.89 -3.25
N GLU A 136 16.02 -11.85 -3.53
CA GLU A 136 16.49 -11.46 -4.86
C GLU A 136 17.95 -11.82 -5.16
N ILE A 137 18.51 -12.81 -4.46
CA ILE A 137 19.85 -13.34 -4.75
C ILE A 137 19.76 -14.79 -5.24
N ASP A 138 20.76 -15.20 -6.03
CA ASP A 138 20.89 -16.56 -6.57
C ASP A 138 19.72 -17.02 -7.48
N CYS A 139 19.19 -16.10 -8.28
CA CYS A 139 18.02 -16.33 -9.14
C CYS A 139 18.25 -17.22 -10.37
N ASN A 140 19.50 -17.59 -10.65
CA ASN A 140 19.81 -18.40 -11.81
C ASN A 140 19.86 -19.87 -11.39
N PRO A 141 19.06 -20.77 -11.98
CA PRO A 141 19.24 -22.19 -11.74
C PRO A 141 20.63 -22.61 -12.25
N THR A 142 21.44 -23.18 -11.36
CA THR A 142 22.72 -23.83 -11.69
C THR A 142 22.53 -25.07 -12.56
#